data_AF-A0A1M5U403-F1
#
_entry.id   AF-A0A1M5U403-F1
#
_cell.length_a   1.000
_cell.length_b   1.000
_cell.length_c   1.000
_cell.angle_alpha   90.00
_cell.angle_beta   90.00
_cell.angle_gamma   90.00
#
_symmetry.space_group_name_H-M   'P 1'
#
loop_
_entity.id
_entity.type
_entity.pdbx_description
1 polymer ?
#
loop_
_entity_poly.entity_id
_entity_poly.type
_entity_poly.pdbx_seq_one_letter_code
_entity_poly.pdbx_strand_id
1 'polypeptide(L)'
;MDQQPYFSAFGEILLYMLAGVLFILVTLLISKAIRPDRPNPEKLSTYESGEEPVSSAWSQFNLRFYVVALIFLLFEVEIVFLFPWSTIFANKKLQAATNGAWGWFSMTEMLVFIGVLALGLAYAWVNDHLDWIKPHPEPPDFKSQVPKSLYDNINEKYKTHQKPEQGNG
;
A
#
# COMPACT_ATOMS: atom_id res chain seq x y z
N MET A 1 2.02 -30.83 41.23
CA MET A 1 2.78 -30.70 39.98
C MET A 1 1.80 -30.21 38.95
N ASP A 2 1.92 -28.93 38.63
CA ASP A 2 0.85 -28.17 37.98
C ASP A 2 0.61 -28.67 36.56
N GLN A 3 -0.62 -29.12 36.30
CA GLN A 3 -1.07 -29.47 34.95
C GLN A 3 -1.29 -28.19 34.16
N GLN A 4 -0.29 -27.79 33.36
CA GLN A 4 -0.46 -26.71 32.38
C GLN A 4 -1.24 -27.25 31.16
N PRO A 5 -2.30 -26.57 30.70
CA PRO A 5 -3.03 -26.98 29.50
C PRO A 5 -2.18 -26.66 28.26
N TYR A 6 -1.64 -27.71 27.62
CA TYR A 6 -0.92 -27.60 26.35
C TYR A 6 -1.93 -27.37 25.21
N PHE A 7 -2.28 -26.12 24.93
CA PHE A 7 -2.86 -25.79 23.63
C PHE A 7 -1.76 -26.00 22.56
N SER A 8 -2.13 -26.56 21.41
CA SER A 8 -1.23 -26.52 20.24
C SER A 8 -0.93 -25.05 19.91
N ALA A 9 0.27 -24.73 19.42
CA ALA A 9 0.65 -23.37 19.02
C ALA A 9 -0.39 -22.73 18.09
N PHE A 10 -1.02 -23.52 17.22
CA PHE A 10 -2.13 -23.06 16.37
C PHE A 10 -3.40 -22.71 17.15
N GLY A 11 -3.67 -23.40 18.26
CA GLY A 11 -4.77 -23.11 19.17
C GLY A 11 -4.55 -21.79 19.91
N GLU A 12 -3.33 -21.52 20.35
CA GLU A 12 -2.99 -20.22 20.97
C GLU A 12 -3.18 -19.07 19.97
N ILE A 13 -2.68 -19.21 18.73
CA ILE A 13 -2.86 -18.22 17.67
C ILE A 13 -4.35 -17.99 17.38
N LEU A 14 -5.15 -19.06 17.29
CA LEU A 14 -6.59 -18.96 17.08
C LEU A 14 -7.29 -18.18 18.20
N LEU A 15 -6.92 -18.47 19.46
CA LEU A 15 -7.47 -17.75 20.61
C LEU A 15 -7.15 -16.26 20.57
N TYR A 16 -5.92 -15.87 20.20
CA TYR A 16 -5.56 -14.47 20.03
C TYR A 16 -6.35 -13.79 18.91
N MET A 17 -6.53 -14.45 17.76
CA MET A 17 -7.37 -13.93 16.67
C MET A 17 -8.82 -13.72 17.13
N LEU A 18 -9.41 -14.70 17.80
CA LEU A 18 -10.78 -14.62 18.30
C LEU A 18 -10.93 -13.52 19.35
N ALA A 19 -9.96 -13.39 20.26
CA ALA A 19 -9.95 -12.31 21.25
C ALA A 19 -9.87 -10.93 20.58
N GLY A 20 -9.04 -10.77 19.54
CA GLY A 20 -8.94 -9.53 18.76
C GLY A 20 -10.25 -9.16 18.04
N VAL A 21 -10.86 -10.12 17.36
CA VAL A 21 -12.17 -9.92 16.70
C VAL A 21 -13.25 -9.58 17.74
N LEU A 22 -13.30 -10.31 18.85
CA LEU A 22 -14.27 -10.06 19.92
C LEU A 22 -14.09 -8.66 20.51
N PHE A 23 -12.85 -8.23 20.73
CA PHE A 23 -12.55 -6.90 21.23
C PHE A 23 -13.05 -5.80 20.30
N ILE A 24 -12.81 -5.92 18.99
CA ILE A 24 -13.34 -4.98 17.98
C ILE A 24 -14.87 -4.96 18.00
N LEU A 25 -15.52 -6.11 18.03
CA LEU A 25 -16.98 -6.19 18.06
C LEU A 25 -17.57 -5.57 19.33
N VAL A 26 -17.03 -5.90 20.51
CA VAL A 26 -17.49 -5.37 21.79
C VAL A 26 -17.32 -3.85 21.83
N THR A 27 -16.17 -3.33 21.40
CA THR A 27 -15.93 -1.88 21.38
C THR A 27 -16.86 -1.15 20.40
N LEU A 28 -17.13 -1.71 19.22
CA LEU A 28 -18.10 -1.15 18.27
C LEU A 28 -19.54 -1.19 18.84
N LEU A 29 -19.93 -2.27 19.52
CA LEU A 29 -21.26 -2.40 20.14
C LEU A 29 -21.44 -1.42 21.30
N ILE A 30 -20.45 -1.29 22.18
CA ILE A 30 -20.45 -0.29 23.25
C ILE A 30 -20.52 1.12 22.67
N SER A 31 -19.71 1.43 21.64
CA SER A 31 -19.73 2.72 20.95
C SER A 31 -21.11 3.02 20.36
N LYS A 32 -21.74 2.03 19.73
CA LYS A 32 -23.10 2.15 19.20
C LYS A 32 -24.15 2.35 20.31
N ALA A 33 -23.98 1.70 21.46
CA ALA A 33 -24.92 1.80 22.58
C ALA A 33 -24.86 3.15 23.32
N ILE A 34 -23.66 3.76 23.43
CA ILE A 34 -23.45 5.03 24.14
C ILE A 34 -23.68 6.25 23.22
N ARG A 35 -23.48 6.09 21.90
CA ARG A 35 -23.59 7.20 20.94
C ARG A 35 -25.02 7.77 20.88
N PRO A 36 -25.18 9.12 20.90
CA PRO A 36 -26.46 9.74 20.60
C PRO A 36 -26.93 9.44 19.17
N ASP A 37 -28.10 8.82 19.04
CA ASP A 37 -28.70 8.48 17.75
C ASP A 37 -29.65 9.59 17.28
N ARG A 38 -29.21 10.40 16.31
CA ARG A 38 -29.97 11.51 15.71
C ARG A 38 -29.74 11.56 14.19
N PRO A 39 -30.33 10.64 13.42
CA PRO A 39 -30.21 10.64 11.97
C PRO A 39 -30.93 11.87 11.39
N ASN A 40 -30.31 12.50 10.39
CA ASN A 40 -30.92 13.55 9.60
C ASN A 40 -30.46 13.37 8.14
N PRO A 41 -31.19 13.88 7.14
CA PRO A 41 -30.83 13.67 5.73
C PRO A 41 -29.43 14.19 5.39
N GLU A 42 -29.01 15.30 6.00
CA GLU A 42 -27.70 15.92 5.78
C GLU A 42 -26.51 15.11 6.33
N LYS A 43 -26.65 14.41 7.47
CA LYS A 43 -25.59 13.51 7.99
C LYS A 43 -25.53 12.19 7.22
N LEU A 44 -26.57 11.89 6.46
CA LEU A 44 -26.68 10.67 5.66
C LEU A 44 -26.35 10.93 4.19
N SER A 45 -26.13 12.18 3.77
CA SER A 45 -25.66 12.54 2.44
C SER A 45 -24.14 12.41 2.32
N THR A 46 -23.67 12.25 1.09
CA THR A 46 -22.23 12.28 0.76
C THR A 46 -21.70 13.69 0.96
N TYR A 47 -20.50 13.80 1.55
CA TYR A 47 -19.83 15.08 1.72
C TYR A 47 -19.30 15.60 0.37
N GLU A 48 -19.81 16.75 -0.09
CA GLU A 48 -19.44 17.42 -1.36
C GLU A 48 -19.07 18.90 -1.14
N SER A 49 -18.45 19.23 0.00
CA SER A 49 -18.04 20.60 0.36
C SER A 49 -19.14 21.67 0.30
N GLY A 50 -20.43 21.26 0.40
CA GLY A 50 -21.59 22.14 0.41
C GLY A 50 -22.35 22.24 -0.91
N GLU A 51 -21.88 21.54 -1.95
CA GLU A 51 -22.56 21.44 -3.24
C GLU A 51 -23.43 20.17 -3.32
N GLU A 52 -24.49 20.20 -4.13
CA GLU A 52 -25.24 18.99 -4.44
C GLU A 52 -24.43 18.09 -5.38
N PRO A 53 -24.35 16.77 -5.13
CA PRO A 53 -23.64 15.85 -6.00
C PRO A 53 -24.27 15.85 -7.39
N VAL A 54 -23.61 16.53 -8.32
CA VAL A 54 -23.98 16.57 -9.74
C VAL A 54 -23.11 15.59 -10.49
N SER A 55 -23.72 14.78 -11.35
CA SER A 55 -23.10 13.75 -12.22
C SER A 55 -22.98 12.34 -11.62
N SER A 56 -22.69 11.40 -12.52
CA SER A 56 -22.42 10.01 -12.21
C SER A 56 -21.05 9.87 -11.52
N ALA A 57 -20.98 9.06 -10.47
CA ALA A 57 -19.73 8.69 -9.80
C ALA A 57 -18.80 7.81 -10.65
N TRP A 58 -19.17 7.49 -11.90
CA TRP A 58 -18.34 6.71 -12.82
C TRP A 58 -17.25 7.61 -13.42
N SER A 59 -16.06 7.51 -12.84
CA SER A 59 -14.85 8.12 -13.37
C SER A 59 -13.98 7.08 -14.08
N GLN A 60 -13.28 7.49 -15.13
CA GLN A 60 -12.28 6.66 -15.80
C GLN A 60 -11.07 6.50 -14.88
N PHE A 61 -10.94 5.32 -14.26
CA PHE A 61 -9.76 4.99 -13.48
C PHE A 61 -8.56 4.78 -14.39
N ASN A 62 -7.40 5.25 -13.93
CA ASN A 62 -6.17 5.11 -14.69
C ASN A 62 -5.69 3.65 -14.72
N LEU A 63 -5.29 3.15 -15.90
CA LEU A 63 -4.79 1.77 -16.06
C LEU A 63 -3.53 1.50 -15.20
N ARG A 64 -2.76 2.53 -14.81
CA ARG A 64 -1.55 2.39 -13.99
C ARG A 64 -1.80 1.68 -12.65
N PHE A 65 -2.97 1.87 -12.04
CA PHE A 65 -3.34 1.16 -10.81
C PHE A 65 -3.38 -0.35 -10.99
N TYR A 66 -3.89 -0.81 -12.13
CA TYR A 66 -3.94 -2.22 -12.48
C TYR A 66 -2.54 -2.78 -12.73
N VAL A 67 -1.68 -2.03 -13.42
CA VAL A 67 -0.29 -2.46 -13.69
C VAL A 67 0.49 -2.63 -12.38
N VAL A 68 0.37 -1.69 -11.45
CA VAL A 68 1.00 -1.79 -10.13
C VAL A 68 0.47 -3.01 -9.35
N ALA A 69 -0.85 -3.24 -9.36
CA ALA A 69 -1.45 -4.40 -8.69
C ALA A 69 -0.98 -5.73 -9.31
N LEU A 70 -0.84 -5.80 -10.63
CA LEU A 70 -0.36 -6.99 -11.34
C LEU A 70 1.11 -7.27 -11.00
N ILE A 71 1.96 -6.23 -10.99
CA ILE A 71 3.36 -6.34 -10.59
C ILE A 71 3.47 -6.82 -9.14
N PHE A 72 2.67 -6.26 -8.23
CA PHE A 72 2.63 -6.69 -6.83
C PHE A 72 2.24 -8.17 -6.68
N LEU A 73 1.21 -8.62 -7.39
CA LEU A 73 0.78 -10.02 -7.39
C LEU A 73 1.90 -10.97 -7.85
N LEU A 74 2.63 -10.59 -8.90
CA LEU A 74 3.77 -11.37 -9.39
C LEU A 74 4.86 -11.48 -8.33
N PHE A 75 5.25 -10.36 -7.71
CA PHE A 75 6.24 -10.35 -6.63
C PHE A 75 5.84 -11.18 -5.41
N GLU A 76 4.57 -11.16 -5.00
CA GLU A 76 4.07 -11.98 -3.89
C GLU A 76 4.30 -13.48 -4.18
N VAL A 77 3.98 -13.92 -5.40
CA VAL A 77 4.20 -15.31 -5.82
C VAL A 77 5.69 -15.66 -5.85
N GLU A 78 6.55 -14.73 -6.24
CA GLU A 78 8.00 -14.91 -6.24
C GLU A 78 8.56 -15.12 -4.83
N ILE A 79 8.08 -14.35 -3.85
CA ILE A 79 8.48 -14.51 -2.44
C ILE A 79 8.06 -15.89 -1.91
N VAL A 80 6.91 -16.40 -2.31
CA VAL A 80 6.47 -17.76 -1.94
C VAL A 80 7.48 -18.82 -2.40
N PHE A 81 8.15 -18.62 -3.54
CA PHE A 81 9.22 -19.54 -4.01
C PHE A 81 10.53 -19.41 -3.24
N LEU A 82 10.83 -18.25 -2.64
CA LEU A 82 12.03 -18.05 -1.83
C LEU A 82 12.03 -18.89 -0.55
N PHE A 83 10.86 -19.11 0.06
CA PHE A 83 10.74 -19.87 1.31
C PHE A 83 11.20 -21.33 1.17
N PRO A 84 10.63 -22.17 0.26
CA PRO A 84 11.11 -23.53 0.06
C PRO A 84 12.59 -23.58 -0.31
N TRP A 85 13.05 -22.71 -1.20
CA TRP A 85 14.46 -22.65 -1.58
C TRP A 85 15.36 -22.44 -0.34
N SER A 86 15.03 -21.49 0.54
CA SER A 86 15.82 -21.22 1.74
C SER A 86 15.97 -22.45 2.65
N THR A 87 14.90 -23.25 2.77
CA THR A 87 14.92 -24.48 3.58
C THR A 87 15.80 -25.56 2.96
N ILE A 88 15.82 -25.66 1.63
CA ILE A 88 16.63 -26.63 0.87
C ILE A 88 18.10 -26.21 0.86
N PHE A 89 18.37 -24.92 0.69
CA PHE A 89 19.71 -24.34 0.78
C PHE A 89 20.33 -24.61 2.17
N ALA A 90 19.56 -24.43 3.24
CA ALA A 90 19.98 -24.69 4.62
C ALA A 90 20.11 -26.19 4.99
N ASN A 91 19.84 -27.11 4.05
CA ASN A 91 19.87 -28.55 4.33
C ASN A 91 21.30 -29.09 4.47
N LYS A 92 21.71 -29.35 5.72
CA LYS A 92 23.03 -29.87 6.07
C LYS A 92 23.37 -31.21 5.42
N LYS A 93 22.38 -32.09 5.17
CA LYS A 93 22.62 -33.40 4.54
C LYS A 93 23.06 -33.25 3.10
N LEU A 94 22.42 -32.36 2.35
CA LEU A 94 22.77 -32.10 0.95
C LEU A 94 24.13 -31.41 0.84
N GLN A 95 24.42 -30.47 1.74
CA GLN A 95 25.73 -29.82 1.78
C GLN A 95 26.86 -30.82 2.07
N ALA A 96 26.67 -31.72 3.04
CA ALA A 96 27.65 -32.75 3.38
C ALA A 96 27.81 -33.81 2.28
N ALA A 97 26.71 -34.26 1.66
CA ALA A 97 26.75 -35.27 0.59
C ALA A 97 27.49 -34.79 -0.67
N THR A 98 27.47 -33.48 -0.94
CA THR A 98 28.05 -32.89 -2.15
C THR A 98 29.34 -32.10 -1.85
N ASN A 99 29.97 -32.30 -0.68
CA ASN A 99 31.18 -31.57 -0.26
C ASN A 99 31.07 -30.04 -0.43
N GLY A 100 29.89 -29.47 -0.17
CA GLY A 100 29.62 -28.04 -0.28
C GLY A 100 29.27 -27.52 -1.67
N ALA A 101 29.41 -28.31 -2.75
CA ALA A 101 29.07 -27.85 -4.11
C ALA A 101 27.57 -27.55 -4.28
N TRP A 102 26.71 -28.23 -3.51
CA TRP A 102 25.27 -27.96 -3.46
C TRP A 102 24.92 -26.51 -3.11
N GLY A 103 25.65 -25.93 -2.15
CA GLY A 103 25.41 -24.55 -1.72
C GLY A 103 25.67 -23.56 -2.86
N TRP A 104 26.80 -23.72 -3.56
CA TRP A 104 27.14 -22.87 -4.71
C TRP A 104 26.15 -23.01 -5.86
N PHE A 105 25.72 -24.24 -6.16
CA PHE A 105 24.71 -24.50 -7.18
C PHE A 105 23.38 -23.83 -6.85
N SER A 106 22.82 -24.13 -5.68
CA SER A 106 21.53 -23.61 -5.23
C SER A 106 21.54 -22.08 -5.06
N MET A 107 22.66 -21.49 -4.65
CA MET A 107 22.83 -20.03 -4.58
C MET A 107 22.86 -19.39 -5.97
N THR A 108 23.54 -20.01 -6.92
CA THR A 108 23.61 -19.50 -8.30
C THR A 108 22.23 -19.55 -8.97
N GLU A 109 21.48 -20.64 -8.81
CA GLU A 109 20.11 -20.74 -9.32
C GLU A 109 19.22 -19.62 -8.77
N MET A 110 19.32 -19.34 -7.47
CA MET A 110 18.53 -18.27 -6.85
C MET A 110 18.96 -16.87 -7.30
N LEU A 111 20.27 -16.64 -7.48
CA LEU A 111 20.76 -15.38 -8.05
C LEU A 111 20.25 -15.18 -9.48
N VAL A 112 20.22 -16.23 -10.30
CA VAL A 112 19.66 -16.17 -11.65
C VAL A 112 18.15 -15.90 -11.58
N PHE A 113 17.42 -16.59 -10.71
CA PHE A 113 15.99 -16.37 -10.50
C PHE A 113 15.71 -14.90 -10.13
N ILE A 114 16.33 -14.39 -9.07
CA ILE A 114 16.20 -12.97 -8.65
C ILE A 114 16.66 -12.03 -9.77
N GLY A 115 17.71 -12.36 -10.51
CA GLY A 115 18.20 -11.57 -11.64
C GLY A 115 17.15 -11.42 -12.75
N VAL A 116 16.46 -12.51 -13.12
CA VAL A 116 15.37 -12.47 -14.11
C VAL A 116 14.22 -11.59 -13.63
N LEU A 117 13.86 -11.67 -12.35
CA LEU A 117 12.80 -10.86 -11.76
C LEU A 117 13.17 -9.38 -11.70
N ALA A 118 14.40 -9.07 -11.29
CA ALA A 118 14.94 -7.72 -11.27
C ALA A 118 14.97 -7.11 -12.67
N LEU A 119 15.27 -7.89 -13.71
CA LEU A 119 15.18 -7.44 -15.10
C LEU A 119 13.73 -7.11 -15.51
N GLY A 120 12.76 -7.94 -15.12
CA GLY A 120 11.33 -7.66 -15.34
C GLY A 120 10.89 -6.36 -14.68
N LEU A 121 11.32 -6.12 -13.45
CA LEU A 121 11.06 -4.87 -12.72
C LEU A 121 11.73 -3.67 -13.39
N ALA A 122 13.01 -3.79 -13.75
CA ALA A 122 13.75 -2.74 -14.42
C ALA A 122 13.08 -2.37 -15.75
N TYR A 123 12.59 -3.35 -16.51
CA TYR A 123 11.80 -3.10 -17.71
C TYR A 123 10.52 -2.31 -17.39
N ALA A 124 9.74 -2.71 -16.39
CA ALA A 124 8.53 -1.98 -16.01
C ALA A 124 8.81 -0.54 -15.55
N TRP A 125 9.94 -0.33 -14.86
CA TRP A 125 10.40 0.99 -14.44
C TRP A 125 10.76 1.87 -15.63
N VAL A 126 11.60 1.39 -16.54
CA VAL A 126 12.07 2.16 -17.70
C VAL A 126 10.92 2.55 -18.65
N ASN A 127 9.82 1.80 -18.65
CA ASN A 127 8.63 2.14 -19.44
C ASN A 127 7.68 3.13 -18.74
N ASP A 128 8.09 3.77 -17.63
CA ASP A 128 7.30 4.72 -16.85
C ASP A 128 5.93 4.18 -16.38
N HIS A 129 5.79 2.85 -16.32
CA HIS A 129 4.55 2.21 -15.88
C HIS A 129 4.30 2.39 -14.36
N LEU A 130 5.35 2.77 -13.62
CA LEU A 130 5.33 3.02 -12.18
C LEU A 130 5.15 4.51 -11.84
N ASP A 131 5.24 5.41 -12.82
CA ASP A 131 5.19 6.84 -12.57
C ASP A 131 3.76 7.32 -12.28
N TRP A 132 3.66 8.26 -11.35
CA TRP A 132 2.40 8.87 -11.00
C TRP A 132 2.05 10.02 -11.96
N ILE A 133 0.79 10.09 -12.37
CA ILE A 133 0.30 11.20 -13.20
C ILE A 133 0.16 12.41 -12.29
N LYS A 134 0.97 13.44 -12.53
CA LYS A 134 0.79 14.75 -11.91
C LYS A 134 -0.37 15.44 -12.62
N PRO A 135 -1.44 15.85 -11.92
CA PRO A 135 -2.46 16.70 -12.51
C PRO A 135 -1.79 17.99 -13.00
N HIS A 136 -2.05 18.40 -14.23
CA HIS A 136 -1.77 19.77 -14.65
C HIS A 136 -3.00 20.59 -14.26
N PRO A 137 -2.93 21.42 -13.21
CA PRO A 137 -4.05 22.30 -12.89
C PRO A 137 -4.15 23.34 -14.00
N GLU A 138 -5.16 23.18 -14.88
CA GLU A 138 -5.56 24.24 -15.80
C GLU A 138 -6.11 25.39 -14.94
N PRO A 139 -5.46 26.57 -14.91
CA PRO A 139 -5.96 27.67 -14.12
C PRO A 139 -7.33 28.09 -14.67
N PRO A 140 -8.34 28.30 -13.80
CA PRO A 140 -9.64 28.76 -14.27
C PRO A 140 -9.48 30.12 -14.97
N ASP A 141 -10.16 30.33 -16.11
CA ASP A 141 -10.25 31.63 -16.80
C ASP A 141 -11.14 32.64 -16.03
N PHE A 142 -11.13 32.54 -14.70
CA PHE A 142 -11.86 33.43 -13.82
C PHE A 142 -11.03 34.67 -13.55
N LYS A 143 -11.47 35.82 -14.10
CA LYS A 143 -10.90 37.12 -13.76
C LYS A 143 -11.46 37.57 -12.41
N SER A 144 -10.66 37.39 -11.36
CA SER A 144 -10.96 37.90 -10.02
C SER A 144 -11.16 39.42 -10.05
N GLN A 145 -12.13 39.92 -9.29
CA GLN A 145 -12.31 41.35 -9.04
C GLN A 145 -11.16 41.94 -8.22
N VAL A 146 -10.41 41.08 -7.52
CA VAL A 146 -9.26 41.46 -6.71
C VAL A 146 -8.00 41.51 -7.60
N PRO A 147 -7.24 42.62 -7.60
CA PRO A 147 -6.01 42.75 -8.39
C PRO A 147 -4.98 41.66 -8.05
N LYS A 148 -4.33 41.07 -9.06
CA LYS A 148 -3.27 40.05 -8.88
C LYS A 148 -2.17 40.46 -7.87
N SER A 149 -1.79 41.74 -7.90
CA SER A 149 -0.78 42.30 -6.99
C SER A 149 -1.05 42.06 -5.49
N LEU A 150 -2.32 42.00 -5.06
CA LEU A 150 -2.67 41.70 -3.67
C LEU A 150 -2.38 40.24 -3.31
N TYR A 151 -2.64 39.30 -4.23
CA TYR A 151 -2.28 37.90 -4.06
C TYR A 151 -0.76 37.70 -4.05
N ASP A 152 -0.05 38.40 -4.94
CA ASP A 152 1.42 38.32 -5.01
C ASP A 152 2.07 38.79 -3.70
N ASN A 153 1.60 39.91 -3.15
CA ASN A 153 2.07 40.43 -1.87
C ASN A 153 1.80 39.47 -0.70
N ILE A 154 0.65 38.79 -0.71
CA ILE A 154 0.31 37.77 0.30
C ILE A 154 1.23 36.55 0.14
N ASN A 155 1.40 36.04 -1.08
CA ASN A 155 2.25 34.89 -1.36
C ASN A 155 3.71 35.14 -0.97
N GLU A 156 4.25 36.33 -1.24
CA GLU A 156 5.58 36.75 -0.77
C GLU A 156 5.68 36.82 0.75
N LYS A 157 4.63 37.32 1.42
CA LYS A 157 4.58 37.40 2.88
C LYS A 157 4.60 36.03 3.57
N TYR A 158 4.09 34.98 2.91
CA TYR A 158 3.97 33.62 3.46
C TYR A 158 4.89 32.59 2.78
N LYS A 159 5.80 33.01 1.90
CA LYS A 159 6.71 32.14 1.12
C LYS A 159 7.72 31.34 1.96
N THR A 160 7.82 31.62 3.26
CA THR A 160 8.88 31.16 4.17
C THR A 160 8.93 29.64 4.44
N HIS A 161 8.03 28.82 3.88
CA HIS A 161 8.01 27.37 4.13
C HIS A 161 7.82 26.46 2.90
N GLN A 162 7.80 26.99 1.67
CA GLN A 162 7.70 26.13 0.49
C GLN A 162 9.09 25.59 0.08
N LYS A 163 9.30 24.28 0.30
CA LYS A 163 10.45 23.53 -0.20
C LYS A 163 10.48 23.64 -1.73
N PRO A 164 11.64 23.88 -2.37
CA PRO A 164 11.68 24.03 -3.82
C PRO A 164 11.21 22.74 -4.49
N GLU A 165 10.10 22.81 -5.21
CA GLU A 165 9.72 21.76 -6.15
C GLU A 165 10.79 21.73 -7.24
N GLN A 166 11.50 20.61 -7.33
CA GLN A 166 12.41 20.35 -8.44
C GLN A 166 11.59 20.19 -9.72
N GLY A 167 11.48 21.27 -10.48
CA GLY A 167 11.14 21.22 -11.89
C GLY A 167 12.32 20.66 -12.66
N ASN A 168 12.21 19.42 -13.12
CA ASN A 168 13.03 18.92 -14.21
C ASN A 168 12.16 18.96 -15.47
N GLY A 169 12.66 19.66 -16.49
CA GLY A 169 12.12 19.63 -17.85
C GLY A 169 12.54 18.39 -18.60
#